data_AF-A0A2G9H6H8-F1
#
_entry.id   AF-A0A2G9H6H8-F1
#
_cell.length_a   1.000
_cell.length_b   1.000
_cell.length_c   1.000
_cell.angle_alpha   90.00
_cell.angle_beta   90.00
_cell.angle_gamma   90.00
#
_symmetry.space_group_name_H-M   'P 1'
#
loop_
_entity.id
_entity.type
_entity.pdbx_description
1 polymer ?
#
loop_
_entity_poly.entity_id
_entity_poly.type
_entity_poly.pdbx_seq_one_letter_code
_entity_poly.pdbx_strand_id
1 'polypeptide(L)'
;MVTKTFDIPEGPSHIRPLLFNGVNYPMWKQRFEEFLSAIDFEIWFVVRVGTNLKLTNIDEINDTKDYLQLLEEDNHVCTCATAKKMWDMLEITHERTKQLVEERFALLIHYYECSK
;
A
#
# COMPACT_ATOMS: atom_id res chain seq x y z
N MET A 1 -36.38 -0.53 -14.84
CA MET A 1 -35.41 -0.22 -13.78
C MET A 1 -34.21 -1.13 -13.97
N VAL A 2 -33.12 -0.62 -14.55
CA VAL A 2 -31.83 -1.32 -14.61
C VAL A 2 -30.75 -0.28 -14.35
N THR A 3 -29.83 -0.68 -13.48
CA THR A 3 -28.79 0.04 -12.73
C THR A 3 -28.13 1.22 -13.44
N LYS A 4 -28.20 2.39 -12.79
CA LYS A 4 -27.33 3.54 -13.06
C LYS A 4 -25.87 3.12 -12.83
N THR A 5 -25.03 3.20 -13.86
CA THR A 5 -23.58 3.23 -13.68
C THR A 5 -23.26 4.44 -12.82
N PHE A 6 -22.57 4.22 -11.70
CA PHE A 6 -21.98 5.31 -10.93
C PHE A 6 -20.67 5.68 -11.62
N ASP A 7 -20.79 6.37 -12.75
CA ASP A 7 -19.66 7.05 -13.39
C ASP A 7 -19.35 8.28 -12.52
N ILE A 8 -18.39 8.15 -11.61
CA ILE A 8 -17.83 9.28 -10.87
C ILE A 8 -16.73 9.85 -11.76
N PRO A 9 -16.75 11.15 -12.09
CA PRO A 9 -15.78 11.74 -12.99
C PRO A 9 -14.41 11.74 -12.31
N GLU A 10 -13.49 10.94 -12.83
CA GLU A 10 -12.07 11.04 -12.53
C GLU A 10 -11.61 12.45 -12.93
N GLY A 11 -11.35 13.29 -11.93
CA GLY A 11 -10.75 14.60 -12.17
C GLY A 11 -9.33 14.43 -12.74
N PRO A 12 -8.88 15.33 -13.64
CA PRO A 12 -7.55 15.27 -14.24
C PRO A 12 -6.50 15.66 -13.20
N SER A 13 -6.13 14.72 -12.34
CA SER A 13 -4.97 14.85 -11.48
C SER A 13 -4.16 13.59 -11.63
N HIS A 14 -3.03 13.71 -12.34
CA HIS A 14 -2.03 12.66 -12.51
C HIS A 14 -1.43 12.16 -11.18
N ILE A 15 -1.79 12.80 -10.06
CA ILE A 15 -1.21 12.56 -8.75
C ILE A 15 -2.15 11.71 -7.88
N ARG A 16 -3.49 11.76 -8.07
CA ARG A 16 -4.41 11.00 -7.22
C ARG A 16 -4.46 9.50 -7.62
N PRO A 17 -4.30 8.55 -6.69
CA PRO A 17 -4.39 7.12 -6.99
C PRO A 17 -5.83 6.79 -7.40
N LEU A 18 -5.95 5.88 -8.37
CA LEU A 18 -7.24 5.30 -8.72
C LEU A 18 -7.85 4.60 -7.50
N LEU A 19 -9.18 4.51 -7.47
CA LEU A 19 -9.87 3.77 -6.41
C LEU A 19 -9.38 2.32 -6.38
N PHE A 20 -9.10 1.80 -5.19
CA PHE A 20 -8.67 0.42 -5.06
C PHE A 20 -9.78 -0.55 -5.49
N ASN A 21 -9.53 -1.31 -6.55
CA ASN A 21 -10.44 -2.34 -7.07
C ASN A 21 -9.83 -3.75 -7.04
N GLY A 22 -8.66 -3.92 -6.42
CA GLY A 22 -7.93 -5.19 -6.37
C GLY A 22 -7.16 -5.55 -7.64
N VAL A 23 -7.35 -4.84 -8.76
CA VAL A 23 -6.68 -5.12 -10.03
C VAL A 23 -5.31 -4.43 -10.06
N ASN A 24 -4.29 -5.17 -10.50
CA ASN A 24 -2.91 -4.68 -10.63
C ASN A 24 -2.41 -3.99 -9.34
N TYR A 25 -2.57 -4.68 -8.21
CA TYR A 25 -2.13 -4.22 -6.89
C TYR A 25 -0.71 -3.64 -6.87
N PRO A 26 0.31 -4.22 -7.53
CA PRO A 26 1.65 -3.62 -7.55
C PRO A 26 1.67 -2.19 -8.11
N MET A 27 0.97 -1.97 -9.23
CA MET A 27 0.88 -0.63 -9.85
C MET A 27 0.06 0.33 -8.98
N TRP A 28 -1.07 -0.14 -8.44
CA TRP A 28 -1.89 0.67 -7.54
C TRP A 28 -1.11 1.09 -6.29
N LYS A 29 -0.39 0.15 -5.67
CA LYS A 29 0.44 0.37 -4.49
C LYS A 29 1.52 1.40 -4.76
N GLN A 30 2.25 1.27 -5.86
CA GLN A 30 3.29 2.22 -6.25
C GLN A 30 2.71 3.64 -6.40
N ARG A 31 1.60 3.81 -7.12
CA ARG A 31 0.96 5.13 -7.28
C ARG A 31 0.41 5.70 -5.99
N PHE A 32 -0.08 4.85 -5.10
CA PHE A 32 -0.57 5.26 -3.78
C PHE A 32 0.58 5.75 -2.89
N GLU A 33 1.73 5.07 -2.93
CA GLU A 33 2.95 5.50 -2.23
C GLU A 33 3.49 6.83 -2.77
N GLU A 34 3.58 6.98 -4.10
CA GLU A 34 4.00 8.23 -4.77
C GLU A 34 3.05 9.40 -4.46
N PHE A 35 1.74 9.14 -4.39
CA PHE A 35 0.76 10.15 -4.02
C PHE A 35 0.90 10.61 -2.57
N LEU A 36 0.99 9.66 -1.63
CA LEU A 36 1.13 9.99 -0.23
C LEU A 36 2.42 10.78 0.02
N SER A 37 3.54 10.35 -0.59
CA SER A 37 4.82 11.06 -0.44
C SER A 37 4.80 12.46 -1.05
N ALA A 38 4.04 12.67 -2.13
CA ALA A 38 3.86 13.98 -2.75
C ALA A 38 2.93 14.93 -1.95
N ILE A 39 2.00 14.40 -1.17
CA ILE A 39 1.13 15.21 -0.29
C ILE A 39 1.87 15.58 0.98
N ASP A 40 2.41 14.57 1.65
CA ASP A 40 3.04 14.71 2.95
C ASP A 40 3.93 13.49 3.19
N PHE A 41 5.24 13.72 3.15
CA PHE A 41 6.24 12.68 3.38
C PHE A 41 6.12 12.06 4.78
N GLU A 42 5.75 12.84 5.82
CA GLU A 42 5.54 12.32 7.16
C GLU A 42 4.37 11.34 7.17
N ILE A 43 3.25 11.66 6.50
CA ILE A 43 2.10 10.75 6.41
C ILE A 43 2.47 9.46 5.68
N TRP A 44 3.14 9.55 4.52
CA TRP A 44 3.62 8.37 3.79
C TRP A 44 4.52 7.49 4.67
N PHE A 45 5.45 8.11 5.38
CA PHE A 45 6.41 7.44 6.23
C PHE A 45 5.72 6.74 7.40
N VAL A 46 4.78 7.40 8.06
CA VAL A 46 3.96 6.83 9.14
C VAL A 46 3.13 5.64 8.66
N VAL A 47 2.56 5.70 7.46
CA VAL A 47 1.81 4.57 6.88
C VAL A 47 2.72 3.38 6.60
N ARG A 48 3.94 3.63 6.12
CA ARG A 48 4.92 2.59 5.77
C ARG A 48 5.61 1.97 6.98
N VAL A 49 6.11 2.80 7.90
CA VAL A 49 6.98 2.42 9.02
C VAL A 49 6.22 2.36 10.34
N GLY A 50 5.18 3.19 10.52
CA GLY A 50 4.38 3.24 11.75
C GLY A 50 4.86 4.26 12.79
N THR A 51 5.84 5.12 12.47
CA THR A 51 6.45 6.09 13.39
C THR A 51 6.21 7.54 12.98
N ASN A 52 5.90 8.43 13.93
CA ASN A 52 5.71 9.88 13.74
C ASN A 52 7.02 10.54 14.14
N LEU A 53 7.85 10.90 13.16
CA LEU A 53 8.93 11.86 13.40
C LEU A 53 8.30 13.25 13.40
N LYS A 54 8.58 14.06 14.41
CA LYS A 54 8.50 15.52 14.22
C LYS A 54 9.80 15.90 13.50
N LEU A 55 9.77 16.00 12.18
CA LEU A 55 10.97 16.30 11.40
C LEU A 55 11.32 17.79 11.62
N THR A 56 12.10 18.10 12.65
CA THR A 56 12.56 19.49 12.88
C THR A 56 13.71 19.90 11.95
N ASN A 57 14.40 18.94 11.30
CA ASN A 57 15.53 19.16 10.40
C ASN A 57 15.42 18.29 9.13
N ILE A 58 14.40 18.55 8.32
CA ILE A 58 14.10 17.79 7.09
C ILE A 58 15.15 18.02 5.98
N ASP A 59 15.90 19.13 6.07
CA ASP A 59 16.82 19.58 5.04
C ASP A 59 18.15 18.79 4.99
N GLU A 60 18.47 18.01 6.03
CA GLU A 60 19.75 17.29 6.13
C GLU A 60 19.67 15.81 5.70
N ILE A 61 18.46 15.29 5.48
CA ILE A 61 18.28 13.85 5.37
C ILE A 61 18.10 13.46 3.90
N ASN A 62 19.12 12.77 3.36
CA ASN A 62 19.25 12.50 1.93
C ASN A 62 18.73 11.10 1.52
N ASP A 63 18.54 10.18 2.46
CA ASP A 63 18.08 8.80 2.19
C ASP A 63 17.28 8.22 3.37
N THR A 64 16.32 7.35 3.05
CA THR A 64 15.50 6.51 3.94
C THR A 64 16.29 5.81 5.04
N LYS A 65 17.54 5.42 4.76
CA LYS A 65 18.42 4.76 5.73
C LYS A 65 18.89 5.69 6.85
N ASP A 66 19.19 6.95 6.54
CA ASP A 66 19.58 7.96 7.54
C ASP A 66 18.39 8.33 8.45
N TYR A 67 17.16 8.34 7.90
CA TYR A 67 15.94 8.52 8.70
C TYR A 67 15.70 7.37 9.69
N LEU A 68 15.97 6.12 9.28
CA LEU A 68 15.83 4.94 10.14
C LEU A 68 16.85 4.94 11.29
N GLN A 69 18.06 5.46 11.05
CA GLN A 69 19.09 5.64 12.06
C GLN A 69 18.66 6.66 13.14
N LEU A 70 18.04 7.78 12.72
CA LEU A 70 17.49 8.79 13.63
C LEU A 70 16.31 8.28 14.47
N LEU A 71 15.52 7.35 13.94
CA LEU A 71 14.41 6.71 14.66
C LEU A 71 14.86 5.80 15.82
N GLU A 72 16.04 5.19 15.74
CA GLU A 72 16.58 4.40 16.85
C GLU A 72 17.05 5.28 18.01
N GLU A 73 17.50 6.50 17.71
CA GLU A 73 17.98 7.46 18.72
C GLU A 73 16.83 8.18 19.44
N ASP A 74 15.71 8.44 18.74
CA ASP A 74 14.55 9.12 19.29
C ASP A 74 13.40 8.13 19.56
N ASN A 75 13.44 7.49 20.74
CA ASN A 75 12.51 6.45 21.22
C ASN A 75 11.07 6.97 21.52
N HIS A 76 10.57 7.89 20.70
CA HIS A 76 9.21 8.41 20.77
C HIS A 76 8.25 7.48 20.00
N VAL A 77 7.72 6.50 20.73
CA VAL A 77 6.64 5.60 20.29
C VAL A 77 5.49 6.38 19.65
N CYS A 78 5.14 6.02 18.42
CA CYS A 78 4.08 6.65 17.64
C CYS A 78 2.71 5.99 17.84
N THR A 79 1.65 6.80 17.85
CA THR A 79 0.26 6.39 18.04
C THR A 79 -0.50 6.07 16.75
N CYS A 80 0.15 6.07 15.57
CA CYS A 80 -0.53 5.72 14.31
C CYS A 80 -0.49 4.21 13.98
N ALA A 81 -0.45 3.37 15.03
CA ALA A 81 -0.52 1.91 14.92
C ALA A 81 -1.72 1.44 14.08
N THR A 82 -2.81 2.19 14.09
CA THR A 82 -4.01 1.90 13.29
C THR A 82 -3.76 2.01 11.79
N ALA A 83 -3.11 3.07 11.31
CA ALA A 83 -2.87 3.25 9.87
C ALA A 83 -1.88 2.22 9.34
N LYS A 84 -0.80 1.97 10.08
CA LYS A 84 0.16 0.92 9.76
C LYS A 84 -0.50 -0.47 9.73
N LYS A 85 -1.33 -0.79 10.73
CA LYS A 85 -2.08 -2.06 10.77
C LYS A 85 -3.07 -2.19 9.61
N MET A 86 -3.72 -1.11 9.20
CA MET A 86 -4.61 -1.11 8.02
C MET A 86 -3.83 -1.36 6.74
N TRP A 87 -2.66 -0.74 6.59
CA TRP A 87 -1.75 -0.96 5.45
C TRP A 87 -1.26 -2.42 5.39
N ASP A 88 -0.78 -2.95 6.51
CA ASP A 88 -0.30 -4.34 6.59
C ASP A 88 -1.40 -5.36 6.29
N MET A 89 -2.61 -5.11 6.79
CA MET A 89 -3.77 -5.95 6.49
C MET A 89 -4.08 -5.98 4.99
N LEU A 90 -3.95 -4.84 4.30
CA LEU A 90 -4.17 -4.75 2.86
C LEU A 90 -3.13 -5.57 2.08
N GLU A 91 -1.85 -5.46 2.44
CA GLU A 91 -0.75 -6.23 1.85
C GLU A 91 -0.99 -7.75 2.03
N ILE A 92 -1.19 -8.18 3.26
CA ILE A 92 -1.39 -9.60 3.60
C ILE A 92 -2.62 -10.17 2.90
N THR A 93 -3.73 -9.43 2.88
CA THR A 93 -4.97 -9.90 2.26
C THR A 93 -4.82 -10.08 0.76
N HIS A 94 -4.14 -9.15 0.07
CA HIS A 94 -3.89 -9.28 -1.36
C HIS A 94 -2.98 -10.47 -1.67
N GLU A 95 -1.87 -10.63 -0.93
CA GLU A 95 -0.94 -11.75 -1.10
C GLU A 95 -1.62 -13.10 -0.88
N ARG A 96 -2.40 -13.23 0.20
CA ARG A 96 -3.14 -14.45 0.50
C ARG A 96 -4.18 -14.77 -0.57
N THR A 97 -4.84 -13.76 -1.12
CA THR A 97 -5.81 -13.93 -2.22
C THR A 97 -5.13 -14.44 -3.48
N LYS A 98 -3.98 -13.87 -3.83
CA LYS A 98 -3.15 -14.33 -4.96
C LYS A 98 -2.76 -15.81 -4.79
N GLN A 99 -2.26 -16.18 -3.61
CA GLN A 99 -1.87 -17.55 -3.31
C GLN A 99 -3.05 -18.54 -3.46
N LEU A 100 -4.22 -18.21 -2.90
CA LEU A 100 -5.40 -19.08 -3.00
C LEU A 100 -5.87 -19.30 -4.44
N VAL A 101 -5.76 -18.27 -5.28
CA VAL A 101 -6.10 -18.38 -6.72
C VAL A 101 -5.10 -19.30 -7.42
N GLU A 102 -3.79 -19.13 -7.17
CA GLU A 102 -2.73 -19.98 -7.74
C GLU A 102 -2.88 -21.45 -7.32
N GLU A 103 -3.17 -21.72 -6.04
CA GLU A 103 -3.42 -23.08 -5.52
C GLU A 103 -4.62 -23.74 -6.21
N ARG A 104 -5.71 -23.00 -6.42
CA ARG A 104 -6.90 -23.51 -7.14
C ARG A 104 -6.59 -23.82 -8.59
N PHE A 105 -5.83 -22.96 -9.27
CA PHE A 105 -5.40 -23.23 -10.65
C PHE A 105 -4.50 -24.48 -10.72
N ALA A 106 -3.54 -24.62 -9.80
CA ALA A 106 -2.67 -25.79 -9.74
C ALA A 106 -3.47 -27.10 -9.55
N LEU A 107 -4.47 -27.09 -8.66
CA LEU A 107 -5.36 -28.24 -8.48
C LEU A 107 -6.15 -28.56 -9.74
N LEU A 108 -6.71 -27.54 -10.42
CA LEU A 108 -7.46 -27.74 -11.66
C LEU A 108 -6.59 -28.31 -12.78
N ILE A 109 -5.35 -27.82 -12.92
CA ILE A 109 -4.37 -28.36 -13.88
C ILE A 109 -4.08 -29.82 -13.56
N HIS A 110 -3.80 -30.14 -12.29
CA HIS A 110 -3.54 -31.51 -11.85
C HIS A 110 -4.71 -32.45 -12.18
N TYR A 111 -5.95 -32.06 -11.90
CA TYR A 111 -7.13 -32.85 -12.26
C TYR A 111 -7.27 -33.04 -13.77
N TYR A 112 -7.01 -32.00 -14.56
CA TYR A 112 -7.05 -32.08 -16.02
C TYR A 112 -5.95 -33.01 -16.58
N GLU A 113 -4.74 -32.93 -16.05
CA GLU A 113 -3.62 -33.78 -16.48
C GLU A 113 -3.81 -35.24 -16.08
N CYS A 114 -4.33 -35.53 -14.88
CA CYS A 114 -4.64 -36.89 -14.44
C CYS A 114 -5.86 -37.51 -15.13
N SER A 115 -6.72 -36.71 -15.77
CA SER A 115 -7.89 -37.20 -16.52
C SER A 115 -7.62 -37.40 -18.01
N LYS A 116 -6.38 -37.17 -18.45
CA LYS A 116 -5.90 -37.35 -19.81
C LYS A 116 -5.23 -38.72 -19.97
#